data_AF-A0A810Q167-F1
#
_entry.id   AF-A0A810Q167-F1
#
_cell.length_a   1.000
_cell.length_b   1.000
_cell.length_c   1.000
_cell.angle_alpha   90.00
_cell.angle_beta   90.00
_cell.angle_gamma   90.00
#
_symmetry.space_group_name_H-M   'P 1'
#
loop_
_entity.id
_entity.type
_entity.pdbx_description
1 polymer ?
#
loop_
_entity_poly.entity_id
_entity_poly.type
_entity_poly.pdbx_seq_one_letter_code
_entity_poly.pdbx_strand_id
1 'polypeptide(L)' 'MKRMILSAVLFLVVFIGTYLIVCFLIPGMRLKLDAEPREYFIACITHMVGFKAAVSAVAALVVGALPWIFRKKV' A
#
# COMPACT_ATOMS: atom_id res chain seq x y z
N MET A 1 -17.71 -16.75 0.82
CA MET A 1 -16.46 -16.78 0.03
C MET A 1 -16.29 -15.59 -0.92
N LYS A 2 -17.22 -15.32 -1.86
CA LYS A 2 -17.10 -14.20 -2.84
C LYS A 2 -16.73 -12.83 -2.22
N ARG A 3 -17.33 -12.46 -1.08
CA ARG A 3 -17.04 -11.18 -0.40
C ARG A 3 -15.70 -11.14 0.31
N MET A 4 -15.25 -12.28 0.85
CA MET A 4 -13.95 -12.41 1.49
C MET A 4 -12.84 -12.28 0.45
N ILE A 5 -13.04 -12.90 -0.72
CA ILE A 5 -12.15 -12.76 -1.87
C ILE A 5 -12.14 -11.30 -2.35
N LEU A 6 -13.31 -10.67 -2.50
CA LEU A 6 -13.41 -9.27 -2.91
C LEU A 6 -12.68 -8.32 -1.93
N SER A 7 -12.89 -8.49 -0.63
CA SER A 7 -12.23 -7.72 0.43
C SER A 7 -10.72 -7.95 0.44
N ALA A 8 -10.27 -9.20 0.26
CA ALA A 8 -8.85 -9.53 0.16
C ALA A 8 -8.19 -8.92 -1.08
N VAL A 9 -8.85 -8.95 -2.24
CA VAL A 9 -8.37 -8.32 -3.48
C VAL A 9 -8.31 -6.80 -3.31
N LEU A 10 -9.36 -6.18 -2.76
CA LEU A 10 -9.38 -4.74 -2.45
C LEU A 10 -8.25 -4.35 -1.51
N PHE A 11 -8.07 -5.11 -0.42
CA PHE A 11 -6.98 -4.91 0.53
C PHE A 11 -5.62 -4.93 -0.19
N LEU A 12 -5.39 -5.95 -1.02
CA LEU A 12 -4.10 -6.15 -1.68
C LEU A 12 -3.80 -5.06 -2.72
N VAL A 13 -4.80 -4.68 -3.52
CA VAL A 13 -4.66 -3.59 -4.51
C VAL A 13 -4.39 -2.25 -3.83
N VAL A 14 -5.13 -1.93 -2.76
CA VAL A 14 -4.95 -0.68 -2.01
C VAL A 14 -3.61 -0.68 -1.28
N PHE A 15 -3.21 -1.81 -0.70
CA PHE A 15 -1.92 -1.96 -0.04
C PHE A 15 -0.76 -1.68 -1.00
N ILE A 16 -0.74 -2.34 -2.17
CA ILE A 16 0.32 -2.13 -3.17
C ILE A 16 0.29 -0.69 -3.69
N GLY A 17 -0.89 -0.17 -4.03
CA GLY A 17 -1.02 1.20 -4.55
C GLY A 17 -0.52 2.25 -3.55
N THR A 18 -0.98 2.17 -2.30
CA THR A 18 -0.56 3.09 -1.24
C THR A 18 0.93 2.94 -0.92
N TYR A 19 1.46 1.72 -0.91
CA TYR A 19 2.89 1.48 -0.70
C TYR A 19 3.76 2.16 -1.76
N LEU A 20 3.39 2.02 -3.04
CA LEU A 20 4.11 2.67 -4.14
C LEU A 20 3.98 4.20 -4.08
N ILE A 21 2.79 4.73 -3.75
CA ILE A 21 2.59 6.17 -3.57
C ILE A 21 3.47 6.69 -2.44
N VAL A 22 3.55 5.99 -1.31
CA VAL A 22 4.39 6.38 -0.18
C VAL A 22 5.88 6.29 -0.55
N CYS A 23 6.29 5.28 -1.32
CA CYS A 23 7.67 5.14 -1.81
C CYS A 23 8.09 6.26 -2.77
N PHE A 24 7.23 6.59 -3.74
CA PHE A 24 7.62 7.40 -4.90
C PHE A 24 6.96 8.76 -4.97
N LEU A 25 5.93 9.06 -4.19
CA LEU A 25 5.22 10.35 -4.26
C LEU A 25 5.54 11.29 -3.09
N ILE A 26 5.92 10.75 -1.93
CA ILE A 26 6.23 11.56 -0.74
C ILE A 26 7.70 12.02 -0.80
N PRO A 27 7.99 13.32 -0.97
CA PRO A 27 9.36 13.81 -1.20
C PRO A 27 10.33 13.54 -0.05
N GLY A 28 9.84 13.43 1.20
CA GLY A 28 10.66 13.06 2.37
C GLY A 28 10.95 11.57 2.51
N MET A 29 10.32 10.73 1.68
CA MET A 29 10.46 9.27 1.68
C MET A 29 11.22 8.73 0.47
N ARG A 30 11.52 9.63 -0.48
CA ARG A 30 12.36 9.40 -1.66
C ARG A 30 13.82 9.51 -1.25
N LEU A 31 14.61 8.49 -1.57
CA LEU A 31 16.06 8.55 -1.39
C LEU A 31 16.62 9.37 -2.57
N LYS A 32 17.20 10.55 -2.33
CA LYS A 32 17.91 11.29 -3.40
C LYS A 32 19.23 10.58 -3.68
N LEU A 33 19.18 9.57 -4.54
CA LEU A 33 20.35 8.82 -4.98
C LEU A 33 20.52 9.06 -6.48
N ASP A 34 21.63 9.65 -6.89
CA ASP A 34 22.08 9.69 -8.28
C ASP A 34 22.61 8.30 -8.64
N ALA A 35 21.68 7.37 -8.86
CA ALA A 35 21.95 5.98 -9.21
C ALA A 35 21.11 5.56 -10.41
N GLU A 36 21.48 4.43 -11.02
CA GLU A 36 20.69 3.87 -12.10
C GLU A 36 19.23 3.63 -11.66
N PRO A 37 18.24 3.81 -12.55
CA PRO A 37 16.81 3.75 -12.19
C PRO A 37 16.41 2.45 -11.47
N ARG A 38 17.07 1.34 -11.79
CA ARG A 38 16.86 0.04 -11.16
C ARG A 38 17.31 0.03 -9.71
N GLU A 39 18.51 0.54 -9.42
CA GLU A 39 19.07 0.57 -8.09
C GLU A 39 18.32 1.56 -7.20
N TYR A 40 17.96 2.72 -7.76
CA TYR A 40 17.09 3.70 -7.12
C TYR A 40 15.75 3.09 -6.69
N PHE A 41 15.13 2.28 -7.57
CA PHE A 41 13.84 1.64 -7.29
C PHE A 41 13.94 0.67 -6.11
N ILE A 42 14.96 -0.20 -6.10
CA ILE A 42 15.18 -1.17 -5.03
C ILE A 42 15.52 -0.45 -3.72
N ALA A 43 16.37 0.58 -3.76
CA ALA A 43 16.71 1.38 -2.60
C ALA A 43 15.46 2.08 -2.02
N CYS A 44 14.61 2.66 -2.87
CA CYS A 44 13.36 3.31 -2.42
C CYS A 44 12.37 2.33 -1.82
N ILE A 45 12.26 1.11 -2.35
CA ILE A 45 11.40 0.08 -1.77
C ILE A 45 11.94 -0.40 -0.43
N THR A 46 13.25 -0.64 -0.34
CA THR A 46 13.91 -1.21 0.85
C THR A 46 14.09 -0.17 1.97
N HIS A 47 14.11 1.11 1.63
CA HIS A 47 14.21 2.20 2.58
C HIS A 47 12.91 2.37 3.38
N MET A 48 13.01 2.26 4.72
CA MET A 48 11.89 2.40 5.66
C MET A 48 10.71 1.45 5.36
N VAL A 49 10.98 0.23 4.87
CA VAL A 49 9.96 -0.78 4.53
C VAL A 49 8.94 -0.96 5.65
N GLY A 50 9.38 -1.09 6.90
CA GLY A 50 8.48 -1.31 8.03
C GLY A 50 7.46 -0.17 8.22
N PHE A 51 7.92 1.08 8.15
CA PHE A 51 7.04 2.24 8.26
C PHE A 51 6.10 2.37 7.06
N LYS A 52 6.62 2.18 5.84
CA LYS A 52 5.83 2.22 4.61
C LYS A 52 4.76 1.14 4.58
N ALA A 53 5.12 -0.08 4.99
CA ALA A 53 4.22 -1.20 5.12
C ALA A 53 3.16 -0.94 6.18
N ALA A 54 3.52 -0.37 7.34
CA ALA A 54 2.56 -0.04 8.39
C ALA A 54 1.52 1.00 7.91
N VAL A 55 1.96 2.10 7.29
CA VAL A 55 1.06 3.13 6.76
C VAL A 55 0.14 2.55 5.67
N SER A 56 0.70 1.77 4.76
CA SER A 56 -0.06 1.13 3.67
C SER A 56 -1.03 0.08 4.19
N ALA A 57 -0.66 -0.65 5.25
CA ALA A 57 -1.53 -1.62 5.92
C ALA A 57 -2.71 -0.93 6.60
N VAL A 58 -2.49 0.19 7.30
CA VAL A 58 -3.58 0.97 7.91
C VAL A 58 -4.56 1.45 6.82
N ALA A 59 -4.07 2.03 5.74
CA ALA A 59 -4.92 2.47 4.63
C ALA A 59 -5.69 1.31 3.98
N ALA A 60 -5.01 0.19 3.72
CA ALA A 60 -5.61 -1.01 3.15
C ALA A 60 -6.62 -1.67 4.08
N LEU A 61 -6.41 -1.66 5.40
CA LEU A 61 -7.36 -2.19 6.38
C LEU A 61 -8.66 -1.37 6.39
N VAL A 62 -8.55 -0.04 6.37
CA VAL A 62 -9.72 0.85 6.30
C VAL A 62 -10.53 0.54 5.04
N VAL A 63 -9.89 0.46 3.88
CA VAL A 63 -10.61 0.18 2.61
C VAL A 63 -11.08 -1.27 2.50
N GLY A 64 -10.29 -2.23 2.95
CA GLY A 64 -10.61 -3.64 2.97
C GLY A 64 -11.76 -4.00 3.92
N ALA A 65 -11.99 -3.18 4.95
CA ALA A 65 -13.12 -3.29 5.87
C ALA A 65 -14.44 -2.72 5.31
N LEU A 66 -14.41 -1.84 4.30
CA LEU A 66 -15.64 -1.28 3.69
C LEU A 66 -16.65 -2.37 3.26
N PRO A 67 -16.26 -3.43 2.52
CA PRO A 67 -17.18 -4.50 2.12
C PRO A 67 -17.86 -5.23 3.29
N TRP A 68 -17.26 -5.19 4.48
CA TRP A 68 -17.82 -5.76 5.70
C TRP A 68 -18.74 -4.78 6.43
N ILE A 69 -18.40 -3.48 6.42
CA ILE A 69 -19.19 -2.41 7.07
C ILE A 69 -20.47 -2.11 6.27
N PHE A 70 -20.41 -2.14 4.93
CA PHE A 70 -21.57 -2.02 4.04
C PHE A 70 -22.43 -3.31 4.01
N ARG A 71 -22.46 -4.08 5.11
CA ARG A 71 -23.42 -5.15 5.37
C ARG A 71 -24.82 -4.52 5.54
N LYS A 72 -25.36 -4.01 4.43
CA LYS A 72 -26.78 -3.76 4.28
C LYS A 72 -27.46 -5.12 4.52
N LYS A 73 -28.25 -5.19 5.60
CA LYS A 73 -29.35 -6.15 5.72
C LYS A 73 -30.30 -5.81 4.57
N VAL A 74 -30.15 -6.48 3.43
CA VAL A 74 -31.20 -6.61 2.42
C VAL A 74 -31.55 -8.08 2.40
#